data_AF-A0A7S2RK92-F1
#
_entry.id   AF-A0A7S2RK92-F1
#
_cell.length_a   1.000
_cell.length_b   1.000
_cell.length_c   1.000
_cell.angle_alpha   90.00
_cell.angle_beta   90.00
_cell.angle_gamma   90.00
#
_symmetry.space_group_name_H-M   'P 1'
#
loop_
_entity.id
_entity.type
_entity.pdbx_description
1 polymer ?
#
loop_
_entity_poly.entity_id
_entity_poly.type
_entity_poly.pdbx_seq_one_letter_code
_entity_poly.pdbx_strand_id
1 'polypeptide(L)'
;YAWAFEQDERAMSKHRFATQDVLVPWHLRVDKDASAAADQEGSSSSSKSSSAPQETAPLSSENAGPESSAEEAATAGVRDDTHEQFDDRTQSVVFQRYCHVYREGELKALCESLPEAASWMKVERCFYDTGNWCIVLEKTSRSPGE
;
A
#
# COMPACT_ATOMS: atom_id res chain seq x y z
N TYR A 1 15.91 -3.52 0.95
CA TYR A 1 15.76 -2.65 2.13
C TYR A 1 14.29 -2.51 2.41
N ALA A 2 13.88 -2.70 3.65
CA ALA A 2 12.53 -2.46 4.12
C ALA A 2 12.61 -1.58 5.37
N TRP A 3 11.67 -0.66 5.57
CA TRP A 3 11.71 0.20 6.75
C TRP A 3 11.65 -0.62 8.03
N ALA A 4 12.51 -0.29 8.98
CA ALA A 4 12.49 -0.89 10.30
C ALA A 4 11.43 -0.23 11.18
N PHE A 5 10.73 -1.01 11.98
CA PHE A 5 9.89 -0.48 13.05
C PHE A 5 10.78 0.17 14.12
N GLU A 6 11.90 -0.49 14.43
CA GLU A 6 12.95 0.02 15.30
C GLU A 6 13.68 1.17 14.58
N GLN A 7 13.41 2.41 15.00
CA GLN A 7 14.10 3.59 14.50
C GLN A 7 15.09 4.05 15.59
N ASP A 8 16.27 3.42 15.64
CA ASP A 8 17.28 3.71 16.66
C ASP A 8 18.00 5.04 16.43
N GLU A 9 18.95 5.42 17.30
CA GLU A 9 19.74 6.66 17.15
C GLU A 9 20.65 6.66 15.91
N ARG A 10 20.92 5.48 15.35
CA ARG A 10 21.66 5.32 14.08
C ARG A 10 20.73 5.47 12.87
N ALA A 11 19.41 5.51 13.07
CA ALA A 11 18.49 5.83 12.00
C ALA A 11 18.71 7.27 11.55
N MET A 12 18.90 7.46 10.25
CA MET A 12 19.01 8.80 9.66
C MET A 12 17.65 9.52 9.64
N SER A 13 16.56 8.75 9.79
CA SER A 13 15.20 9.26 9.86
C SER A 13 14.74 9.51 11.30
N LYS A 14 13.94 10.57 11.48
CA LYS A 14 13.24 10.86 12.73
C LYS A 14 11.88 10.16 12.84
N HIS A 15 11.57 9.24 11.91
CA HIS A 15 10.31 8.51 11.98
C HIS A 15 10.22 7.74 13.30
N ARG A 16 9.01 7.74 13.87
CA ARG A 16 8.62 6.94 15.02
C ARG A 16 7.28 6.34 14.68
N PHE A 17 7.22 5.01 14.66
CA PHE A 17 6.03 4.28 14.27
C PHE A 17 5.33 3.77 15.52
N ALA A 18 4.02 4.02 15.62
CA ALA A 18 3.19 3.46 16.69
C ALA A 18 2.75 2.02 16.37
N THR A 19 2.54 1.74 15.08
CA THR A 19 2.07 0.46 14.52
C THR A 19 2.99 0.02 13.37
N GLN A 20 2.95 -1.25 13.00
CA GLN A 20 3.71 -1.75 11.84
C GLN A 20 3.06 -1.39 10.51
N ASP A 21 1.75 -1.18 10.51
CA ASP A 21 0.99 -0.77 9.33
C ASP A 21 0.75 0.74 9.38
N VAL A 22 1.22 1.45 8.36
CA VAL A 22 1.14 2.91 8.29
C VAL A 22 0.71 3.39 6.89
N LEU A 23 -0.02 4.50 6.86
CA LEU A 23 -0.31 5.24 5.64
C LEU A 23 0.72 6.36 5.48
N VAL A 24 1.34 6.41 4.31
CA VAL A 24 2.33 7.44 3.98
C VAL A 24 1.80 8.33 2.86
N PRO A 25 1.83 9.67 3.04
CA PRO A 25 1.48 10.60 1.97
C PRO A 25 2.40 10.42 0.76
N TRP A 26 1.82 10.23 -0.42
CA TRP A 26 2.51 10.19 -1.70
C TRP A 26 1.91 11.25 -2.62
N HIS A 27 2.76 12.17 -3.08
CA HIS A 27 2.33 13.36 -3.82
C HIS A 27 2.51 13.10 -5.32
N LEU A 28 1.40 13.02 -6.04
CA LEU A 28 1.39 13.03 -7.50
C LEU A 28 1.29 14.49 -7.96
N ARG A 29 2.39 15.01 -8.52
CA ARG A 29 2.40 16.36 -9.08
C ARG A 29 1.52 16.40 -10.32
N VAL A 30 0.67 17.42 -10.42
CA VAL A 30 -0.10 17.68 -11.62
C VAL A 30 0.70 18.68 -12.45
N ASP A 31 1.26 18.23 -13.57
CA ASP A 31 1.96 19.12 -14.50
C ASP A 31 0.94 20.05 -15.16
N LYS A 32 1.11 21.36 -14.94
CA LYS A 32 0.21 22.42 -15.45
C LYS A 32 0.16 22.48 -16.97
N ASP A 33 1.14 21.87 -17.65
CA ASP A 33 1.22 21.81 -19.12
C ASP A 33 0.39 20.65 -19.71
N ALA A 34 0.00 19.65 -18.91
CA ALA A 34 -0.83 18.53 -19.37
C ALA A 34 -2.32 18.91 -19.46
N SER A 35 -2.79 19.83 -18.60
CA SER A 35 -4.18 20.30 -18.63
C SER A 35 -4.48 21.28 -19.76
N ALA A 36 -3.46 21.91 -20.36
CA ALA A 36 -3.64 22.79 -21.52
C ALA A 36 -3.80 22.03 -22.86
N ALA A 37 -3.52 20.73 -22.87
CA ALA A 37 -3.65 19.87 -24.06
C ALA A 37 -4.99 19.11 -24.14
N ALA A 38 -5.83 19.16 -23.09
CA ALA A 38 -7.09 18.42 -23.03
C ALA A 38 -8.34 19.23 -23.45
N ASP A 39 -8.21 20.55 -23.68
CA ASP A 39 -9.33 21.42 -24.08
C ASP A 39 -9.58 21.47 -25.61
N GLN A 40 -9.04 20.53 -26.37
CA GLN A 40 -9.47 20.27 -27.74
C GLN A 40 -9.49 18.77 -28.03
N GLU A 41 -10.64 18.12 -27.83
CA GLU A 41 -11.27 17.33 -28.89
C GLU A 41 -12.70 16.92 -28.48
N GLY A 42 -13.64 17.22 -29.38
CA GLY A 42 -15.06 17.02 -29.17
C GLY A 42 -15.52 15.57 -29.25
N SER A 43 -16.63 15.32 -28.55
CA SER A 43 -17.66 14.31 -28.80
C SER A 43 -17.44 13.36 -29.99
N SER A 44 -17.08 12.11 -29.71
CA SER A 44 -17.64 10.98 -30.44
C SER A 44 -17.72 9.72 -29.59
N SER A 45 -18.93 9.16 -29.55
CA SER A 45 -19.32 7.89 -28.98
C SER A 45 -18.59 6.71 -29.63
N SER A 46 -18.05 5.78 -28.83
CA SER A 46 -18.05 4.36 -29.23
C SER A 46 -17.96 3.43 -28.03
N SER A 47 -19.04 2.67 -27.86
CA SER A 47 -19.13 1.46 -27.07
C SER A 47 -18.14 0.40 -27.54
N LYS A 48 -17.44 -0.28 -26.61
CA LYS A 48 -17.00 -1.66 -26.83
C LYS A 48 -16.81 -2.42 -25.53
N SER A 49 -17.64 -3.45 -25.42
CA SER A 49 -17.66 -4.52 -24.44
C SER A 49 -16.43 -5.43 -24.55
N SER A 50 -16.02 -6.02 -23.44
CA SER A 50 -15.46 -7.38 -23.43
C SER A 50 -15.63 -8.06 -22.05
N SER A 51 -16.09 -9.31 -22.14
CA SER A 51 -16.54 -10.27 -21.12
C SER A 51 -15.36 -10.87 -20.32
N ALA A 52 -15.47 -11.39 -19.09
CA ALA A 52 -16.14 -12.62 -18.59
C ALA A 52 -15.66 -12.88 -17.12
N PRO A 53 -15.95 -14.02 -16.44
CA PRO A 53 -17.21 -14.69 -16.08
C PRO A 53 -17.46 -14.80 -14.54
N GLN A 54 -18.58 -15.42 -14.17
CA GLN A 54 -19.19 -15.62 -12.84
C GLN A 54 -18.64 -16.83 -12.01
N GLU A 55 -19.16 -16.87 -10.76
CA GLU A 55 -19.25 -17.94 -9.74
C GLU A 55 -18.17 -17.91 -8.63
N THR A 56 -18.50 -17.91 -7.32
CA THR A 56 -19.44 -18.78 -6.58
C THR A 56 -19.92 -18.10 -5.26
N ALA A 57 -21.06 -18.55 -4.72
CA ALA A 57 -21.57 -18.28 -3.35
C ALA A 57 -21.60 -19.61 -2.56
N PRO A 58 -22.13 -19.72 -1.31
CA PRO A 58 -22.33 -18.79 -0.19
C PRO A 58 -21.74 -19.35 1.14
N LEU A 59 -21.82 -18.62 2.28
CA LEU A 59 -22.15 -19.20 3.60
C LEU A 59 -22.37 -18.13 4.70
N SER A 60 -23.33 -18.45 5.55
CA SER A 60 -24.07 -17.72 6.57
C SER A 60 -23.43 -17.68 7.97
N SER A 61 -23.67 -16.62 8.76
CA SER A 61 -24.51 -16.68 9.99
C SER A 61 -24.50 -15.38 10.82
N GLU A 62 -25.72 -14.98 11.16
CA GLU A 62 -26.26 -14.01 12.13
C GLU A 62 -25.72 -14.21 13.58
N ASN A 63 -25.88 -13.35 14.60
CA ASN A 63 -26.30 -11.96 14.86
C ASN A 63 -26.26 -11.79 16.41
N ALA A 64 -26.01 -10.58 16.96
CA ALA A 64 -26.65 -10.02 18.18
C ALA A 64 -25.92 -8.76 18.70
N GLY A 65 -26.65 -7.64 18.75
CA GLY A 65 -26.29 -6.41 19.48
C GLY A 65 -26.50 -6.53 21.01
N PRO A 66 -26.66 -5.42 21.77
CA PRO A 66 -27.61 -4.33 21.46
C PRO A 66 -27.09 -2.89 21.62
N GLU A 67 -28.00 -2.00 21.20
CA GLU A 67 -28.08 -0.54 21.06
C GLU A 67 -27.90 0.40 22.28
N SER A 68 -27.63 1.70 21.98
CA SER A 68 -28.20 2.94 22.58
C SER A 68 -27.47 4.19 22.04
N SER A 69 -28.04 4.97 21.08
CA SER A 69 -28.73 6.28 21.25
C SER A 69 -27.82 7.46 21.70
N ALA A 70 -27.77 8.68 21.12
CA ALA A 70 -28.49 9.37 20.05
C ALA A 70 -27.70 10.64 19.59
N GLU A 71 -27.99 11.10 18.35
CA GLU A 71 -28.06 12.47 17.77
C GLU A 71 -26.99 13.57 18.04
N GLU A 72 -26.42 14.19 16.99
CA GLU A 72 -26.98 15.37 16.29
C GLU A 72 -26.16 15.77 15.04
N ALA A 73 -26.80 16.52 14.14
CA ALA A 73 -26.44 16.72 12.74
C ALA A 73 -25.49 17.89 12.45
N ALA A 74 -24.68 17.76 11.39
CA ALA A 74 -24.27 18.91 10.56
C ALA A 74 -23.85 18.47 9.14
N THR A 75 -24.67 18.89 8.17
CA THR A 75 -24.33 19.28 6.78
C THR A 75 -23.60 18.28 5.87
N ALA A 76 -24.37 17.82 4.87
CA ALA A 76 -23.94 17.09 3.70
C ALA A 76 -22.93 17.88 2.84
N GLY A 77 -21.67 17.45 2.87
CA GLY A 77 -20.89 17.30 1.65
C GLY A 77 -20.87 15.81 1.36
N VAL A 78 -21.33 15.39 0.17
CA VAL A 78 -21.04 14.05 -0.34
C VAL A 78 -19.51 13.95 -0.36
N ARG A 79 -18.94 13.27 0.63
CA ARG A 79 -17.51 12.98 0.64
C ARG A 79 -17.34 11.95 -0.46
N ASP A 80 -16.75 12.37 -1.56
CA ASP A 80 -16.17 11.44 -2.50
C ASP A 80 -15.20 10.55 -1.67
N ASP A 81 -15.50 9.26 -1.57
CA ASP A 81 -14.72 8.26 -0.80
C ASP A 81 -13.37 7.95 -1.49
N THR A 82 -12.96 8.80 -2.43
CA THR A 82 -11.65 8.79 -3.05
C THR A 82 -10.64 9.29 -2.02
N HIS A 83 -9.65 8.44 -1.72
CA HIS A 83 -8.50 8.75 -0.85
C HIS A 83 -7.54 9.79 -1.46
N GLU A 84 -8.07 10.75 -2.22
CA GLU A 84 -7.37 11.69 -3.07
C GLU A 84 -7.59 13.10 -2.53
N GLN A 85 -6.55 13.70 -1.96
CA GLN A 85 -6.64 15.06 -1.42
C GLN A 85 -5.69 15.98 -2.19
N PHE A 86 -6.22 17.00 -2.86
CA PHE A 86 -5.38 18.00 -3.51
C PHE A 86 -4.73 18.92 -2.47
N ASP A 87 -3.40 19.06 -2.51
CA ASP A 87 -2.64 20.05 -1.75
C ASP A 87 -2.30 21.25 -2.67
N ASP A 88 -3.02 22.35 -2.45
CA ASP A 88 -2.84 23.60 -3.19
C ASP A 88 -1.43 24.18 -3.06
N ARG A 89 -0.73 23.96 -1.94
CA ARG A 89 0.62 24.52 -1.72
C ARG A 89 1.66 23.80 -2.56
N THR A 90 1.50 22.49 -2.76
CA THR A 90 2.44 21.67 -3.52
C THR A 90 1.96 21.39 -4.95
N GLN A 91 0.77 21.86 -5.31
CA GLN A 91 0.11 21.63 -6.62
C GLN A 91 0.11 20.13 -6.97
N SER A 92 -0.31 19.31 -6.00
CA SER A 92 -0.26 17.85 -6.12
C SER A 92 -1.49 17.20 -5.53
N VAL A 93 -1.92 16.10 -6.13
CA VAL A 93 -2.85 15.17 -5.49
C VAL A 93 -2.06 14.30 -4.51
N VAL A 94 -2.49 14.27 -3.26
CA VAL A 94 -1.92 13.45 -2.19
C VAL A 94 -2.74 12.19 -2.05
N PHE A 95 -2.07 11.05 -2.26
CA PHE A 95 -2.58 9.72 -1.99
C PHE A 95 -1.99 9.19 -0.69
N GLN A 96 -2.67 8.23 -0.07
CA GLN A 96 -2.13 7.49 1.07
C GLN A 96 -1.68 6.11 0.60
N ARG A 97 -0.36 5.87 0.59
CA ARG A 97 0.17 4.53 0.30
C ARG A 97 0.27 3.72 1.58
N TYR A 98 -0.21 2.49 1.54
CA TYR A 98 0.02 1.53 2.60
C TYR A 98 1.50 1.12 2.62
N CYS A 99 2.10 1.12 3.80
CA CYS A 99 3.45 0.64 4.05
C CYS A 99 3.44 -0.22 5.32
N HIS A 100 4.16 -1.33 5.26
CA HIS A 100 4.46 -2.16 6.42
C HIS A 100 5.92 -1.92 6.84
N VAL A 101 6.13 -1.55 8.10
CA VAL A 101 7.45 -1.40 8.72
C VAL A 101 7.78 -2.65 9.54
N TYR A 102 8.91 -3.26 9.23
CA TYR A 102 9.27 -4.58 9.70
C TYR A 102 9.94 -4.51 11.06
N ARG A 103 9.62 -5.43 11.97
CA ARG A 103 10.37 -5.61 13.23
C ARG A 103 11.59 -6.49 13.03
N GLU A 104 12.47 -6.49 14.02
CA GLU A 104 13.62 -7.39 14.05
C GLU A 104 13.22 -8.85 13.80
N GLY A 105 13.89 -9.48 12.83
CA GLY A 105 13.68 -10.88 12.46
C GLY A 105 12.46 -11.17 11.58
N GLU A 106 11.48 -10.27 11.49
CA GLU A 106 10.25 -10.47 10.71
C GLU A 106 10.54 -10.66 9.21
N LEU A 107 11.36 -9.78 8.63
CA LEU A 107 11.73 -9.85 7.22
C LEU A 107 12.44 -11.18 6.88
N LYS A 108 13.29 -11.67 7.77
CA LYS A 108 13.98 -12.96 7.61
C LYS A 108 12.98 -14.12 7.69
N ALA A 109 12.12 -14.12 8.69
CA ALA A 109 11.10 -15.16 8.87
C ALA A 109 10.16 -15.24 7.65
N LEU A 110 9.78 -14.10 7.08
CA LEU A 110 8.96 -14.04 5.87
C LEU A 110 9.65 -14.68 4.65
N CYS A 111 10.95 -14.43 4.47
CA CYS A 111 11.70 -15.07 3.40
C CYS A 111 11.83 -16.60 3.59
N GLU A 112 11.94 -17.06 4.84
CA GLU A 112 12.07 -18.47 5.19
C GLU A 112 10.73 -19.21 5.20
N SER A 113 9.61 -18.51 5.35
CA SER A 113 8.27 -19.10 5.37
C SER A 113 7.77 -19.53 4.00
N LEU A 114 8.52 -19.30 2.92
CA LEU A 114 8.15 -19.62 1.55
C LEU A 114 8.81 -20.95 1.11
N PRO A 115 8.10 -22.10 1.17
CA PRO A 115 8.73 -23.40 0.95
C PRO A 115 9.21 -23.59 -0.49
N GLU A 116 8.48 -23.03 -1.46
CA GLU A 116 8.88 -23.06 -2.87
C GLU A 116 10.15 -22.25 -3.11
N ALA A 117 10.29 -21.10 -2.44
CA ALA A 117 11.46 -20.25 -2.54
C ALA A 117 12.70 -20.89 -1.92
N ALA A 118 12.54 -21.66 -0.84
CA ALA A 118 13.65 -22.35 -0.17
C ALA A 118 14.44 -23.30 -1.09
N SER A 119 13.86 -23.74 -2.21
CA SER A 119 14.54 -24.59 -3.20
C SER A 119 15.52 -23.84 -4.12
N TRP A 120 15.35 -22.53 -4.29
CA TRP A 120 16.14 -21.70 -5.20
C TRP A 120 16.70 -20.41 -4.57
N MET A 121 16.40 -20.18 -3.30
CA MET A 121 16.80 -19.00 -2.54
C MET A 121 17.25 -19.39 -1.13
N LYS A 122 18.33 -18.77 -0.67
CA LYS A 122 18.86 -18.92 0.70
C LYS A 122 19.15 -17.55 1.30
N VAL A 123 18.80 -17.37 2.57
CA VAL A 123 19.18 -16.16 3.31
C VAL A 123 20.64 -16.26 3.71
N GLU A 124 21.49 -15.35 3.21
CA GLU A 124 22.88 -15.24 3.65
C GLU A 124 23.00 -14.44 4.94
N ARG A 125 22.35 -13.27 4.98
CA ARG A 125 22.39 -12.38 6.13
C ARG A 125 21.19 -11.45 6.16
N CYS A 126 20.73 -11.15 7.36
CA CYS A 126 19.78 -10.09 7.64
C CYS A 126 20.39 -9.14 8.67
N PHE A 127 20.34 -7.83 8.41
CA PHE A 127 21.04 -6.82 9.21
C PHE A 127 20.30 -5.49 9.17
N TYR A 128 20.53 -4.67 10.19
CA TYR A 128 19.98 -3.32 10.27
C TYR A 128 20.93 -2.31 9.62
N ASP A 129 20.39 -1.39 8.83
CA ASP A 129 21.11 -0.26 8.26
C ASP A 129 20.24 1.00 8.31
N THR A 130 20.65 1.96 9.15
CA THR A 130 20.15 3.35 9.18
C THR A 130 18.61 3.52 9.14
N GLY A 131 17.89 2.67 9.87
CA GLY A 131 16.41 2.70 9.92
C GLY A 131 15.73 1.71 8.98
N ASN A 132 16.48 0.76 8.41
CA ASN A 132 15.99 -0.27 7.51
C ASN A 132 16.45 -1.66 7.94
N TRP A 133 15.57 -2.64 7.82
CA TRP A 133 15.94 -4.04 7.75
C TRP A 133 16.39 -4.39 6.34
N CYS A 134 17.55 -5.03 6.27
CA CYS A 134 18.21 -5.41 5.03
C CYS A 134 18.38 -6.92 5.01
N ILE A 135 18.20 -7.53 3.86
CA ILE A 135 18.41 -8.96 3.67
C ILE A 135 19.21 -9.18 2.39
N VAL A 136 20.19 -10.07 2.46
CA VAL A 136 20.93 -10.57 1.30
C VAL A 136 20.54 -12.02 1.09
N LEU A 137 20.18 -12.32 -0.14
CA LEU A 137 19.68 -13.60 -0.58
C LEU A 137 20.62 -14.15 -1.66
N GLU A 138 21.00 -15.41 -1.52
CA GLU A 138 21.74 -16.17 -2.51
C GLU A 138 20.72 -16.94 -3.38
N LYS A 139 20.81 -16.82 -4.71
CA LYS A 139 20.08 -17.67 -5.64
C LYS A 139 20.82 -19.01 -5.76
N THR A 140 20.29 -20.07 -5.17
CA THR A 140 20.96 -21.38 -5.05
C THR A 140 20.66 -22.34 -6.21
N SER A 141 19.61 -22.07 -6.98
CA SER A 141 19.25 -22.85 -8.17
C SER A 141 18.39 -22.00 -9.14
N ARG A 142 18.07 -22.52 -10.33
CA ARG A 142 17.05 -21.89 -11.18
C ARG A 142 15.69 -22.03 -10.50
N SER A 143 14.91 -20.95 -10.48
CA SER A 143 13.54 -21.02 -9.99
C SER A 143 12.75 -22.05 -10.81
N PRO A 144 11.87 -22.85 -10.19
CA PRO A 144 10.99 -23.75 -10.92
C PRO A 144 10.17 -22.94 -11.95
N GLY A 145 10.41 -23.16 -13.24
CA GLY A 145 9.68 -22.50 -14.33
C GLY A 145 10.49 -21.61 -15.28
N GLU A 146 11.82 -21.53 -15.14
CA GLU A 146 12.74 -20.81 -16.04
C GLU A 146 13.48 -21.73 -17.02
#